data_AF-A0A6B2UF89-F1
#
_entry.id   AF-A0A6B2UF89-F1
#
_cell.length_a   1.000
_cell.length_b   1.000
_cell.length_c   1.000
_cell.angle_alpha   90.00
_cell.angle_beta   90.00
_cell.angle_gamma   90.00
#
_symmetry.space_group_name_H-M   'P 1'
#
loop_
_entity.id
_entity.type
_entity.pdbx_description
1 polymer ?
#
loop_
_entity_poly.entity_id
_entity_poly.type
_entity_poly.pdbx_seq_one_letter_code
_entity_poly.pdbx_strand_id
1 'polypeptide(L)'
;ESLALANLGALFGLHGALRGALVGHATAWGVLLPRAAGCVAAALERTGAPQEAGRYPLARAESGAAEEQVLRAEVLAPLLL
;
A
#
# COMPACT_ATOMS: atom_id res chain seq x y z
N GLU A 1 -11.20 -16.27 -0.12
CA GLU A 1 -10.27 -15.50 -0.97
C GLU A 1 -9.50 -14.42 -0.19
N SER A 2 -10.15 -13.61 0.64
CA SER A 2 -9.52 -12.47 1.35
C SER A 2 -8.28 -12.80 2.19
N LEU A 3 -8.22 -13.98 2.81
CA LEU A 3 -7.07 -14.40 3.63
C LEU A 3 -5.79 -14.63 2.82
N ALA A 4 -5.91 -15.17 1.60
CA ALA A 4 -4.74 -15.39 0.75
C ALA A 4 -4.11 -14.05 0.35
N LEU A 5 -4.95 -13.07 -0.02
CA LEU A 5 -4.48 -11.72 -0.35
C LEU A 5 -3.87 -11.01 0.86
N ALA A 6 -4.52 -11.11 2.03
CA ALA A 6 -4.03 -10.48 3.27
C ALA A 6 -2.71 -11.09 3.78
N ASN A 7 -2.48 -12.39 3.53
CA ASN A 7 -1.29 -13.09 4.02
C ASN A 7 -0.14 -13.13 3.00
N LEU A 8 -0.32 -12.63 1.78
CA LEU A 8 0.68 -12.72 0.72
C LEU A 8 2.01 -12.01 1.09
N GLY A 9 1.91 -10.82 1.68
CA GLY A 9 3.09 -10.09 2.18
C GLY A 9 3.79 -10.84 3.32
N ALA A 10 3.03 -11.48 4.21
CA ALA A 10 3.59 -12.30 5.29
C ALA A 10 4.28 -13.55 4.74
N LEU A 11 3.73 -14.21 3.72
CA LEU A 11 4.38 -15.32 3.02
C LEU A 11 5.75 -14.89 2.48
N PHE A 12 5.83 -13.74 1.79
CA PHE A 12 7.11 -13.26 1.28
C PHE A 12 8.09 -12.84 2.38
N GLY A 13 7.60 -12.23 3.46
CA GLY A 13 8.43 -11.79 4.59
C GLY A 13 9.01 -12.92 5.44
N LEU A 14 8.27 -14.01 5.60
CA LEU A 14 8.68 -15.15 6.43
C LEU A 14 9.63 -16.11 5.70
N HIS A 15 9.75 -16.03 4.37
CA HIS A 15 10.57 -16.93 3.56
C HIS A 15 11.70 -16.17 2.89
N GLY A 16 12.93 -16.31 3.40
CA GLY A 16 14.10 -15.57 2.90
C GLY A 16 14.41 -15.77 1.41
N ALA A 17 14.02 -16.90 0.83
CA ALA A 17 14.13 -17.14 -0.62
C ALA A 17 13.21 -16.23 -1.47
N LEU A 18 12.21 -15.59 -0.87
CA LEU A 18 11.21 -14.75 -1.52
C LEU A 18 11.44 -13.24 -1.30
N ARG A 19 12.64 -12.82 -0.87
CA ARG A 19 12.95 -11.40 -0.62
C ARG A 19 12.70 -10.48 -1.82
N GLY A 20 13.00 -10.93 -3.03
CA GLY A 20 12.67 -10.17 -4.23
C GLY A 20 11.16 -9.98 -4.42
N ALA A 21 10.36 -11.01 -4.12
CA ALA A 21 8.90 -10.93 -4.17
C ALA A 21 8.35 -9.99 -3.09
N LEU A 22 8.95 -9.98 -1.88
CA LEU A 22 8.58 -9.03 -0.83
C LEU A 22 8.77 -7.58 -1.28
N VAL A 23 9.93 -7.26 -1.87
CA VAL A 23 10.23 -5.91 -2.37
C VAL A 23 9.23 -5.50 -3.44
N GLY A 24 9.01 -6.35 -4.46
CA GLY A 24 8.05 -6.05 -5.52
C GLY A 24 6.62 -5.88 -5.01
N HIS A 25 6.19 -6.72 -4.06
CA HIS A 25 4.87 -6.63 -3.45
C HIS A 25 4.68 -5.34 -2.64
N ALA A 26 5.66 -4.98 -1.80
CA ALA A 26 5.62 -3.75 -1.01
C ALA A 26 5.60 -2.51 -1.90
N THR A 27 6.41 -2.48 -2.97
CA THR A 27 6.37 -1.41 -3.97
C THR A 27 5.01 -1.29 -4.64
N ALA A 28 4.43 -2.41 -5.09
CA ALA A 28 3.12 -2.39 -5.72
C ALA A 28 2.04 -1.83 -4.78
N TRP A 29 2.07 -2.21 -3.49
CA TRP A 29 1.17 -1.70 -2.48
C TRP A 29 1.38 -0.21 -2.18
N GLY A 30 2.62 0.24 -2.09
CA GLY A 30 2.95 1.66 -1.89
C GLY A 30 2.40 2.57 -3.00
N VAL A 31 2.31 2.07 -4.24
CA VAL A 31 1.75 2.82 -5.38
C VAL A 31 0.22 2.70 -5.48
N LEU A 32 -0.32 1.49 -5.29
CA LEU A 32 -1.73 1.22 -5.56
C LEU A 32 -2.63 1.58 -4.37
N LEU A 33 -2.19 1.33 -3.13
CA LEU A 33 -3.03 1.51 -1.95
C LEU A 33 -3.44 2.97 -1.73
N PRO A 34 -2.57 3.99 -1.86
CA PRO A 34 -2.97 5.39 -1.69
C PRO A 34 -4.04 5.82 -2.68
N ARG A 35 -3.92 5.37 -3.94
CA ARG A 35 -4.92 5.64 -5.00
C ARG A 35 -6.27 5.01 -4.66
N ALA A 36 -6.26 3.73 -4.30
CA ALA A 36 -7.46 3.02 -3.89
C ALA A 36 -8.11 3.66 -2.65
N ALA A 37 -7.30 4.09 -1.69
CA ALA A 37 -7.76 4.77 -0.48
C ALA A 37 -8.46 6.09 -0.79
N GLY A 38 -7.94 6.88 -1.74
CA GLY A 38 -8.63 8.09 -2.24
C GLY A 38 -10.01 7.78 -2.84
N CYS A 39 -10.12 6.71 -3.64
CA CYS A 39 -11.42 6.28 -4.18
C CYS A 39 -12.40 5.84 -3.08
N VAL A 40 -11.91 5.15 -2.05
CA VAL A 40 -12.72 4.74 -0.89
C VAL A 40 -13.18 5.95 -0.08
N ALA A 41 -12.30 6.92 0.18
CA ALA A 41 -12.67 8.17 0.86
C ALA A 41 -13.79 8.91 0.12
N ALA A 42 -13.65 9.07 -1.21
CA ALA A 42 -14.68 9.71 -2.05
C ALA A 42 -15.98 8.90 -2.11
N ALA A 43 -15.93 7.57 -1.96
CA ALA A 43 -17.13 6.75 -1.86
C ALA A 43 -17.84 6.93 -0.52
N LEU A 44 -17.09 6.93 0.59
CA LEU A 44 -17.62 7.13 1.94
C LEU A 44 -18.34 8.49 2.07
N GLU A 45 -17.74 9.55 1.53
CA GLU A 45 -18.34 10.89 1.49
C GLU A 45 -19.70 10.87 0.77
N ARG A 46 -19.79 10.24 -0.42
CA ARG A 46 -21.03 10.15 -1.19
C ARG A 46 -22.13 9.33 -0.51
N THR A 47 -21.76 8.39 0.35
CA THR A 47 -22.74 7.57 1.09
C THR A 47 -23.26 8.24 2.37
N GLY A 48 -22.74 9.42 2.74
CA GLY A 48 -23.07 10.07 4.00
C GLY A 48 -22.54 9.30 5.22
N ALA A 49 -21.45 8.54 5.05
CA ALA A 49 -20.82 7.83 6.15
C ALA A 49 -20.28 8.82 7.21
N PRO A 50 -20.19 8.42 8.49
CA PRO A 50 -19.57 9.23 9.52
C PRO A 50 -18.16 9.67 9.11
N GLN A 51 -17.79 10.90 9.47
CA GLN A 51 -16.50 11.49 9.06
C GLN A 51 -15.30 10.65 9.55
N GLU A 52 -15.47 9.94 10.67
CA GLU A 52 -14.48 9.02 11.22
C GLU A 52 -14.12 7.88 10.27
N ALA A 53 -15.08 7.41 9.45
CA ALA A 53 -14.84 6.35 8.47
C ALA A 53 -13.82 6.76 7.40
N GLY A 54 -13.75 8.06 7.09
CA GLY A 54 -12.81 8.62 6.11
C GLY A 54 -11.39 8.79 6.63
N ARG A 55 -11.16 8.79 7.95
CA ARG A 55 -9.85 9.15 8.54
C ARG A 55 -8.71 8.28 8.03
N TYR A 56 -8.89 6.96 8.06
CA TYR A 56 -7.88 6.02 7.58
C TYR A 56 -7.60 6.15 6.08
N PRO A 57 -8.61 6.08 5.18
CA PRO A 57 -8.35 6.16 3.75
C PRO A 57 -7.80 7.52 3.31
N LEU A 58 -8.20 8.64 3.96
CA LEU A 58 -7.61 9.96 3.71
C LEU A 58 -6.13 10.00 4.10
N ALA A 59 -5.78 9.58 5.30
CA ALA A 59 -4.39 9.54 5.75
C ALA A 59 -3.50 8.64 4.85
N ARG A 60 -4.06 7.54 4.33
CA ARG A 60 -3.35 6.68 3.36
C ARG A 60 -3.18 7.34 1.99
N ALA A 61 -4.17 8.08 1.51
CA ALA A 61 -4.06 8.83 0.27
C ALA A 61 -3.00 9.94 0.37
N GLU A 62 -2.98 10.68 1.48
CA GLU A 62 -2.04 11.78 1.74
C GLU A 62 -0.58 11.32 1.84
N SER A 63 -0.34 10.17 2.49
CA SER A 63 1.02 9.64 2.69
C SER A 63 1.64 8.99 1.45
N GLY A 64 0.84 8.70 0.41
CA GLY A 64 1.26 7.88 -0.72
C GLY A 64 2.45 8.41 -1.51
N ALA A 65 2.50 9.72 -1.79
CA ALA A 65 3.57 10.31 -2.58
C ALA A 65 4.94 10.22 -1.87
N ALA A 66 4.95 10.41 -0.55
CA ALA A 66 6.17 10.28 0.25
C ALA A 66 6.63 8.82 0.32
N GLU A 67 5.70 7.87 0.48
CA GLU A 67 6.00 6.44 0.53
C GLU A 67 6.57 5.94 -0.81
N GLU A 68 6.01 6.38 -1.95
CA GLU A 68 6.53 6.06 -3.28
C GLU A 68 7.95 6.61 -3.47
N GLN A 69 8.23 7.84 -3.04
CA GLN A 69 9.55 8.44 -3.14
C GLN A 69 10.60 7.66 -2.33
N VAL A 70 10.28 7.32 -1.08
CA VAL A 70 11.17 6.51 -0.23
C VAL A 70 11.38 5.13 -0.84
N LEU A 71 10.33 4.45 -1.28
CA LEU A 71 10.45 3.14 -1.95
C LEU A 71 11.34 3.22 -3.18
N ARG A 72 11.20 4.27 -4.01
CA ARG A 72 11.99 4.42 -5.22
C ARG A 72 13.45 4.74 -4.95
N ALA A 73 13.71 5.71 -4.07
CA ALA A 73 15.05 6.23 -3.84
C ALA A 73 15.87 5.35 -2.89
N GLU A 74 15.24 4.81 -1.84
CA GLU A 74 15.95 4.15 -0.73
C GLU A 74 15.85 2.62 -0.77
N VAL A 75 14.91 2.06 -1.53
CA VAL A 75 14.74 0.59 -1.63
C VAL A 75 15.03 0.09 -3.04
N LEU A 76 14.35 0.61 -4.05
CA LEU A 76 14.46 0.07 -5.41
C LEU A 76 15.77 0.45 -6.10
N ALA A 77 16.20 1.71 -6.00
CA ALA A 77 17.43 2.14 -6.65
C ALA A 77 18.65 1.31 -6.19
N PRO A 78 18.92 1.10 -4.89
CA PRO A 78 20.05 0.28 -4.44
C PRO A 78 19.97 -1.21 -4.82
N LEU A 79 18.79 -1.71 -5.19
CA LEU A 79 18.58 -3.13 -5.53
C LEU A 79 18.60 -3.41 -7.03
N LEU A 80 18.37 -2.39 -7.88
CA LEU A 80 18.14 -2.55 -9.32
C LEU A 80 19.04 -1.67 -10.20
N LEU A 81 19.67 -0.63 -9.64
CA LEU A 81 20.54 0.31 -10.35
C LEU A 81 21.96 0.26 -9.75
#